data_AF-A0A8R7PZ96-F1
#
_entry.id   AF-A0A8R7PZ96-F1
#
_cell.length_a   1.000
_cell.length_b   1.000
_cell.length_c   1.000
_cell.angle_alpha   90.00
_cell.angle_beta   90.00
_cell.angle_gamma   90.00
#
_symmetry.space_group_name_H-M   'P 1'
#
loop_
_entity.id
_entity.type
_entity.pdbx_description
1 polymer ?
#
loop_
_entity_poly.entity_id
_entity_poly.type
_entity_poly.pdbx_seq_one_letter_code
_entity_poly.pdbx_strand_id
1 'polypeptide(L)'
;MHYEGRVDAVVKYFAHECNMLLKKQLARRVHLTRSMYMKAVPSWCNNKIPCYQQIISRWINPEWRVTHRACSEWRALMGGPVHLQGNLNLHAYVQKKNRERGEGEQPLNSFMGLCLSRTSKKPEGGWVNPGAGSRIKAYSGKFKECNGPDSDPASQDIDVMVSLMSGEGKKGGRLYVGDGAIRKKDIPKLAHLRATTSSSGPAIERRPQPGLDMLHQFEVYFALLIFLVARLQEQNKLRQEA
;
A
#
# COMPACT_ATOMS: atom_id res chain seq x y z
N MET A 1 -14.77 -4.17 -7.06
CA MET A 1 -15.53 -4.49 -8.28
C MET A 1 -16.87 -3.73 -8.35
N HIS A 2 -17.76 -3.82 -7.34
CA HIS A 2 -19.08 -3.16 -7.40
C HIS A 2 -19.06 -1.62 -7.40
N TYR A 3 -18.08 -0.96 -6.75
CA TYR A 3 -18.04 0.51 -6.74
C TYR A 3 -17.68 1.12 -8.11
N GLU A 4 -16.69 0.57 -8.82
CA GLU A 4 -16.35 1.06 -10.17
C GLU A 4 -17.50 0.81 -11.15
N GLY A 5 -18.22 -0.31 -11.01
CA GLY A 5 -19.45 -0.54 -11.78
C GLY A 5 -20.52 0.54 -11.58
N ARG A 6 -20.65 1.11 -10.37
CA ARG A 6 -21.52 2.26 -10.10
C ARG A 6 -21.07 3.50 -10.86
N VAL A 7 -19.77 3.80 -10.83
CA VAL A 7 -19.19 4.97 -11.50
C VAL A 7 -19.39 4.86 -13.00
N ASP A 8 -19.15 3.69 -13.58
CA ASP A 8 -19.37 3.43 -14.99
C ASP A 8 -20.86 3.55 -15.36
N ALA A 9 -21.77 3.07 -14.51
CA ALA A 9 -23.21 3.26 -14.72
C ALA A 9 -23.63 4.74 -14.69
N VAL A 10 -23.02 5.55 -13.82
CA VAL A 10 -23.23 7.00 -13.81
C VAL A 10 -22.73 7.65 -15.10
N VAL A 11 -21.50 7.34 -15.52
CA VAL A 11 -20.94 7.86 -16.78
C VAL A 11 -21.84 7.47 -17.96
N LYS A 12 -22.27 6.21 -18.00
CA LYS A 12 -23.15 5.68 -19.04
C LYS A 12 -24.50 6.39 -19.06
N TYR A 13 -25.12 6.62 -17.91
CA TYR A 13 -26.38 7.36 -17.80
C TYR A 13 -26.24 8.76 -18.40
N PHE A 14 -25.25 9.54 -17.99
CA PHE A 14 -25.08 10.90 -18.51
C PHE A 14 -24.75 10.93 -20.01
N ALA A 15 -23.96 9.96 -20.48
CA ALA A 15 -23.63 9.86 -21.90
C ALA A 15 -24.87 9.56 -22.77
N HIS A 16 -25.72 8.61 -22.37
CA HIS A 16 -26.85 8.19 -23.20
C HIS A 16 -28.14 8.98 -22.95
N GLU A 17 -28.46 9.29 -21.70
CA GLU A 17 -29.74 9.93 -21.34
C GLU A 17 -29.62 11.46 -21.30
N CYS A 18 -28.43 12.00 -21.05
CA CYS A 18 -28.19 13.45 -20.96
C CYS A 18 -27.30 13.99 -22.07
N ASN A 19 -26.84 13.12 -23.00
CA ASN A 19 -25.90 13.45 -24.06
C ASN A 19 -24.66 14.23 -23.57
N MET A 20 -24.18 13.90 -22.37
CA MET A 20 -23.09 14.63 -21.68
C MET A 20 -21.96 13.68 -21.28
N LEU A 21 -20.74 14.03 -21.69
CA LEU A 21 -19.53 13.28 -21.33
C LEU A 21 -19.05 13.63 -19.92
N LEU A 22 -19.44 12.82 -18.94
CA LEU A 22 -19.04 13.01 -17.55
C LEU A 22 -17.70 12.33 -17.26
N LYS A 23 -16.70 13.11 -16.83
CA LYS A 23 -15.40 12.56 -16.37
C LYS A 23 -15.60 11.71 -15.10
N LYS A 24 -14.86 10.60 -14.99
CA LYS A 24 -14.95 9.66 -13.84
C LYS A 24 -14.80 10.33 -12.47
N GLN A 25 -13.97 11.38 -12.36
CA GLN A 25 -13.79 12.11 -11.09
C GLN A 25 -15.08 12.79 -10.62
N LEU A 26 -15.86 13.36 -11.53
CA LEU A 26 -17.16 13.96 -11.23
C LEU A 26 -18.21 12.88 -11.00
N ALA A 27 -18.24 11.83 -11.84
CA ALA A 27 -19.16 10.71 -11.71
C ALA A 27 -19.08 10.01 -10.33
N ARG A 28 -17.89 9.98 -9.70
CA ARG A 28 -17.71 9.46 -8.34
C ARG A 28 -18.54 10.20 -7.29
N ARG A 29 -18.82 11.49 -7.49
CA ARG A 29 -19.58 12.34 -6.57
C ARG A 29 -21.09 12.33 -6.83
N VAL A 30 -21.52 11.84 -8.00
CA VAL A 30 -22.92 11.83 -8.39
C VAL A 30 -23.57 10.51 -7.97
N HIS A 31 -24.78 10.61 -7.40
CA HIS A 31 -25.60 9.46 -7.00
C HIS A 31 -26.92 9.49 -7.76
N LEU A 32 -27.13 8.50 -8.62
CA LEU A 32 -28.37 8.35 -9.36
C LEU A 32 -29.48 7.73 -8.51
N THR A 33 -30.73 7.95 -8.91
CA THR A 33 -31.88 7.21 -8.37
C THR A 33 -31.93 5.79 -8.94
N ARG A 34 -32.76 4.93 -8.35
CA ARG A 34 -32.94 3.55 -8.85
C ARG A 34 -33.38 3.52 -10.31
N SER A 35 -34.35 4.37 -10.70
CA SER A 35 -34.84 4.44 -12.08
C SER A 35 -33.75 4.88 -13.06
N MET A 36 -32.93 5.86 -12.68
CA MET A 36 -31.80 6.32 -13.49
C MET A 36 -30.74 5.21 -13.66
N TYR A 37 -30.41 4.46 -12.61
CA TYR A 37 -29.49 3.31 -12.75
C TYR A 37 -30.04 2.22 -13.67
N MET A 38 -31.35 1.99 -13.68
CA MET A 38 -31.99 1.00 -14.56
C MET A 38 -31.97 1.39 -16.04
N LYS A 39 -31.84 2.69 -16.35
CA LYS A 39 -31.61 3.16 -17.73
C LYS A 39 -30.17 2.94 -18.21
N ALA A 40 -29.24 2.74 -17.29
CA ALA A 40 -27.82 2.60 -17.57
C ALA A 40 -27.26 1.23 -17.16
N VAL A 41 -27.97 0.14 -17.52
CA VAL A 41 -27.53 -1.24 -17.21
C VAL A 41 -26.16 -1.53 -17.86
N PRO A 42 -25.15 -1.95 -17.10
CA PRO A 42 -23.88 -2.39 -17.66
C PRO A 42 -24.03 -3.68 -18.48
N SER A 43 -23.26 -3.83 -19.56
CA SER A 43 -23.37 -4.98 -20.47
C SER A 43 -23.18 -6.33 -19.77
N TRP A 44 -22.29 -6.41 -18.79
CA TRP A 44 -22.07 -7.60 -17.96
C TRP A 44 -23.26 -7.99 -17.05
N CYS A 45 -24.26 -7.11 -16.94
CA CYS A 45 -25.47 -7.33 -16.15
C CYS A 45 -26.75 -7.40 -17.00
N ASN A 46 -26.67 -7.26 -18.33
CA ASN A 46 -27.85 -7.25 -19.23
C ASN A 46 -28.74 -8.48 -19.05
N ASN A 47 -28.16 -9.67 -18.90
CA ASN A 47 -28.90 -10.92 -18.75
C ASN A 47 -29.21 -11.26 -17.28
N LYS A 48 -28.90 -10.37 -16.34
CA LYS A 48 -28.99 -10.59 -14.88
C LYS A 48 -29.59 -9.37 -14.18
N ILE A 49 -30.73 -8.90 -14.69
CA ILE A 49 -31.42 -7.72 -14.16
C ILE A 49 -31.78 -7.84 -12.67
N PRO A 50 -32.28 -8.97 -12.15
CA PRO A 50 -32.56 -9.10 -10.72
C PRO A 50 -31.30 -8.90 -9.85
N CYS A 51 -30.14 -9.41 -10.28
CA CYS A 51 -28.88 -9.19 -9.59
C CYS A 51 -28.47 -7.70 -9.63
N TYR A 52 -28.68 -7.04 -10.77
CA TYR A 52 -28.39 -5.61 -10.91
C TYR A 52 -29.26 -4.76 -9.97
N GLN A 53 -30.54 -5.09 -9.81
CA GLN A 53 -31.43 -4.42 -8.86
C GLN A 53 -30.94 -4.53 -7.41
N GLN A 54 -30.45 -5.70 -6.99
CA GLN A 54 -29.85 -5.87 -5.66
C GLN A 54 -28.59 -5.03 -5.49
N ILE A 55 -27.74 -4.96 -6.52
CA ILE A 55 -26.55 -4.11 -6.53
C ILE A 55 -26.94 -2.62 -6.41
N ILE A 56 -27.97 -2.17 -7.13
CA ILE A 56 -28.48 -0.80 -7.04
C ILE A 56 -28.98 -0.50 -5.62
N SER A 57 -29.73 -1.42 -5.00
CA SER A 57 -30.21 -1.26 -3.62
C SER A 57 -29.07 -0.96 -2.64
N ARG A 58 -27.91 -1.60 -2.84
CA ARG A 58 -26.70 -1.29 -2.07
C ARG A 58 -26.13 0.10 -2.38
N TRP A 59 -26.08 0.51 -3.65
CA TRP A 59 -25.52 1.80 -4.05
C TRP A 59 -26.34 3.02 -3.60
N ILE A 60 -27.66 2.88 -3.52
CA ILE A 60 -28.55 3.96 -3.08
C ILE A 60 -28.69 4.03 -1.54
N ASN A 61 -28.32 2.96 -0.82
CA ASN A 61 -28.41 2.92 0.63
C ASN A 61 -27.50 4.00 1.27
N PRO A 62 -28.05 4.95 2.06
CA PRO A 62 -27.28 6.01 2.72
C PRO A 62 -26.21 5.49 3.68
N GLU A 63 -26.49 4.45 4.46
CA GLU A 63 -25.54 3.87 5.42
C GLU A 63 -24.32 3.31 4.69
N TRP A 64 -24.55 2.55 3.61
CA TRP A 64 -23.47 2.02 2.79
C TRP A 64 -22.59 3.15 2.22
N ARG A 65 -23.17 4.30 1.84
CA ARG A 65 -22.40 5.46 1.36
C ARG A 65 -21.48 6.01 2.44
N VAL A 66 -21.96 6.12 3.68
CA VAL A 66 -21.17 6.58 4.82
C VAL A 66 -20.02 5.62 5.09
N THR A 67 -20.31 4.31 5.21
CA THR A 67 -19.28 3.30 5.44
C THR A 67 -18.25 3.27 4.30
N HIS A 68 -18.70 3.34 3.05
CA HIS A 68 -17.79 3.35 1.90
C HIS A 68 -16.90 4.60 1.87
N ARG A 69 -17.45 5.78 2.21
CA ARG A 69 -16.69 7.03 2.31
C ARG A 69 -15.64 6.92 3.39
N ALA A 70 -16.02 6.50 4.60
CA ALA A 70 -15.10 6.27 5.69
C ALA A 70 -13.98 5.31 5.25
N CYS A 71 -14.29 4.14 4.68
CA CYS A 71 -13.27 3.22 4.17
C CYS A 71 -12.36 3.83 3.08
N SER A 72 -12.85 4.81 2.31
CA SER A 72 -12.04 5.54 1.34
C SER A 72 -11.09 6.54 2.01
N GLU A 73 -11.57 7.25 3.03
CA GLU A 73 -10.77 8.17 3.84
C GLU A 73 -9.69 7.41 4.61
N TRP A 74 -10.05 6.29 5.25
CA TRP A 74 -9.10 5.36 5.88
C TRP A 74 -8.02 4.89 4.89
N ARG A 75 -8.39 4.55 3.65
CA ARG A 75 -7.39 4.19 2.61
C ARG A 75 -6.53 5.37 2.17
N ALA A 76 -7.07 6.59 2.16
CA ALA A 76 -6.31 7.79 1.83
C ALA A 76 -5.24 8.09 2.89
N LEU A 77 -5.55 7.83 4.18
CA LEU A 77 -4.60 7.95 5.28
C LEU A 77 -3.43 6.95 5.21
N MET A 78 -3.60 5.82 4.51
CA MET A 78 -2.58 4.77 4.40
C MET A 78 -1.42 5.11 3.44
N GLY A 79 -1.30 6.36 3.00
CA GLY A 79 -0.12 6.85 2.28
C GLY A 79 0.03 6.36 0.84
N GLY A 80 -1.03 5.79 0.25
CA GLY A 80 -1.06 5.38 -1.17
C GLY A 80 -0.94 3.86 -1.39
N PRO A 81 -0.64 3.42 -2.63
CA PRO A 81 -0.57 2.01 -2.96
C PRO A 81 0.60 1.33 -2.23
N VAL A 82 0.38 0.08 -1.81
CA VAL A 82 1.38 -0.71 -1.07
C VAL A 82 2.55 -1.14 -1.98
N HIS A 83 2.28 -1.33 -3.27
CA HIS A 83 3.22 -1.73 -4.32
C HIS A 83 2.64 -1.43 -5.72
N LEU A 84 3.49 -1.49 -6.74
CA LEU A 84 3.17 -1.24 -8.15
C LEU A 84 3.12 -2.52 -9.01
N GLN A 85 2.96 -3.68 -8.36
CA GLN A 85 2.88 -4.99 -9.04
C GLN A 85 1.56 -5.20 -9.81
N GLY A 86 0.54 -4.39 -9.51
CA GLY A 86 -0.83 -4.67 -9.98
C GLY A 86 -1.34 -5.98 -9.38
N ASN A 87 -1.92 -6.83 -10.22
CA ASN A 87 -2.46 -8.14 -9.82
C ASN A 87 -1.40 -9.27 -9.85
N LEU A 88 -0.16 -8.97 -10.23
CA LEU A 88 0.91 -9.97 -10.28
C LEU A 88 1.45 -10.23 -8.86
N ASN A 89 1.84 -11.47 -8.60
CA ASN A 89 2.71 -11.77 -7.46
C ASN A 89 4.15 -11.31 -7.75
N LEU A 90 5.00 -11.27 -6.72
CA LEU A 90 6.36 -10.73 -6.88
C LEU A 90 7.18 -11.49 -7.93
N HIS A 91 7.08 -12.82 -7.97
CA HIS A 91 7.80 -13.64 -8.93
C HIS A 91 7.40 -13.32 -10.38
N ALA A 92 6.10 -13.29 -10.66
CA ALA A 92 5.57 -12.92 -11.97
C ALA A 92 5.91 -11.47 -12.34
N TYR A 93 5.94 -10.56 -11.37
CA TYR A 93 6.38 -9.18 -11.56
C TYR A 93 7.86 -9.11 -11.95
N VAL A 94 8.74 -9.82 -11.23
CA VAL A 94 10.18 -9.91 -11.55
C VAL A 94 10.39 -10.47 -12.95
N GLN A 95 9.73 -11.58 -13.30
CA GLN A 95 9.82 -12.17 -14.64
C GLN A 95 9.35 -11.22 -15.73
N LYS A 96 8.25 -10.48 -15.49
CA LYS A 96 7.80 -9.43 -16.40
C LYS A 96 8.86 -8.35 -16.56
N LYS A 97 9.46 -7.89 -15.46
CA LYS A 97 10.50 -6.85 -15.49
C LYS A 97 11.80 -7.28 -16.15
N ASN A 98 12.21 -8.53 -15.97
CA ASN A 98 13.38 -9.06 -16.67
C ASN A 98 13.14 -9.18 -18.18
N ARG A 99 11.91 -9.48 -18.63
CA ARG A 99 11.55 -9.47 -20.07
C ARG A 99 11.49 -8.06 -20.67
N GLU A 100 11.18 -7.06 -19.86
CA GLU A 100 11.17 -5.64 -20.28
C GLU A 100 12.57 -5.03 -20.31
N ARG A 101 13.56 -5.67 -19.68
CA ARG A 101 14.97 -5.26 -19.71
C ARG A 101 15.62 -5.72 -21.02
N GLY A 102 16.59 -4.95 -21.51
CA GLY A 102 17.32 -5.28 -22.72
C GLY A 102 18.28 -6.47 -22.54
N GLU A 103 18.71 -7.07 -23.65
CA GLU A 103 19.76 -8.09 -23.65
C GLU A 103 21.07 -7.47 -23.15
N GLY A 104 21.66 -8.05 -22.09
CA GLY A 104 22.92 -7.59 -21.48
C GLY A 104 22.81 -7.10 -20.02
N GLU A 105 21.60 -6.86 -19.52
CA GLU A 105 21.40 -6.56 -18.10
C GLU A 105 21.37 -7.83 -17.24
N GLN A 106 22.00 -7.80 -16.07
CA GLN A 106 21.85 -8.85 -15.08
C GLN A 106 20.38 -8.98 -14.66
N PRO A 107 19.83 -10.21 -14.60
CA PRO A 107 18.44 -10.41 -14.24
C PRO A 107 18.19 -9.94 -12.81
N LEU A 108 17.06 -9.27 -12.59
CA LEU A 108 16.60 -8.92 -11.25
C LEU A 108 16.35 -10.18 -10.44
N ASN A 109 16.93 -10.24 -9.24
CA ASN A 109 16.50 -11.17 -8.20
C ASN A 109 15.23 -10.65 -7.50
N SER A 110 14.67 -11.48 -6.62
CA SER A 110 13.43 -11.19 -5.91
C SER A 110 13.52 -9.96 -4.99
N PHE A 111 14.68 -9.68 -4.38
CA PHE A 111 14.87 -8.46 -3.58
C PHE A 111 14.92 -7.22 -4.49
N MET A 112 15.66 -7.33 -5.59
CA MET A 112 15.64 -6.50 -6.80
C MET A 112 14.24 -5.99 -7.14
N GLY A 113 13.39 -6.96 -7.51
CA GLY A 113 12.01 -6.70 -7.88
C GLY A 113 11.13 -6.20 -6.73
N LEU A 114 11.40 -6.61 -5.49
CA LEU A 114 10.68 -6.12 -4.32
C LEU A 114 10.83 -4.60 -4.19
N CYS A 115 12.07 -4.13 -4.24
CA CYS A 115 12.44 -2.73 -4.21
C CYS A 115 11.81 -1.97 -5.38
N LEU A 116 12.04 -2.45 -6.61
CA LEU A 116 11.49 -1.83 -7.83
C LEU A 116 9.96 -1.71 -7.78
N SER A 117 9.27 -2.73 -7.26
CA SER A 117 7.81 -2.70 -7.12
C SER A 117 7.30 -1.72 -6.06
N ARG A 118 8.18 -1.17 -5.23
CA ARG A 118 7.87 -0.22 -4.15
C ARG A 118 8.49 1.15 -4.39
N THR A 119 9.33 1.32 -5.40
CA THR A 119 9.87 2.63 -5.79
C THR A 119 8.76 3.48 -6.41
N SER A 120 8.66 4.72 -5.96
CA SER A 120 7.73 5.72 -6.46
C SER A 120 8.01 6.05 -7.92
N LYS A 121 6.95 6.31 -8.70
CA LYS A 121 7.08 6.85 -10.08
C LYS A 121 7.09 8.38 -10.12
N LYS A 122 7.03 9.05 -8.98
CA LYS A 122 7.00 10.50 -8.92
C LYS A 122 8.40 11.09 -9.19
N PRO A 123 8.52 12.30 -9.74
CA PRO A 123 9.81 12.90 -10.09
C PRO A 123 10.77 13.02 -8.90
N GLU A 124 10.27 13.27 -7.70
CA GLU A 124 11.04 13.33 -6.46
C GLU A 124 11.63 11.97 -6.02
N GLY A 125 11.26 10.88 -6.68
CA GLY A 125 11.69 9.53 -6.35
C GLY A 125 11.11 9.01 -5.04
N GLY A 126 11.89 8.19 -4.34
CA GLY A 126 11.52 7.60 -3.05
C GLY A 126 10.60 6.38 -3.15
N TRP A 127 9.81 6.14 -2.09
CA TRP A 127 8.95 4.96 -1.95
C TRP A 127 7.48 5.29 -2.24
N VAL A 128 6.71 4.29 -2.70
CA VAL A 128 5.28 4.42 -3.02
C VAL A 128 4.41 4.77 -1.82
N ASN A 129 4.88 4.43 -0.62
CA ASN A 129 4.38 4.88 0.67
C ASN A 129 5.51 4.74 1.72
N PRO A 130 5.43 5.45 2.86
CA PRO A 130 6.47 5.40 3.90
C PRO A 130 6.73 3.98 4.43
N GLY A 131 5.67 3.21 4.66
CA GLY A 131 5.77 1.84 5.20
C GLY A 131 6.46 0.84 4.25
N ALA A 132 6.55 1.13 2.95
CA ALA A 132 7.34 0.33 2.01
C ALA A 132 8.83 0.55 2.23
N GLY A 133 9.25 1.81 2.41
CA GLY A 133 10.62 2.16 2.74
C GLY A 133 11.08 1.61 4.08
N SER A 134 10.26 1.76 5.13
CA SER A 134 10.57 1.22 6.46
C SER A 134 10.77 -0.29 6.45
N ARG A 135 9.95 -1.04 5.70
CA ARG A 135 10.07 -2.50 5.55
C ARG A 135 11.35 -2.91 4.84
N ILE A 136 11.68 -2.24 3.73
CA ILE A 136 12.91 -2.53 2.98
C ILE A 136 14.13 -2.19 3.85
N LYS A 137 14.13 -1.03 4.52
CA LYS A 137 15.20 -0.63 5.45
C LYS A 137 15.39 -1.62 6.59
N ALA A 138 14.30 -2.09 7.21
CA ALA A 138 14.35 -3.08 8.29
C ALA A 138 14.95 -4.40 7.81
N TYR A 139 14.55 -4.89 6.63
CA TYR A 139 15.13 -6.09 6.04
C TYR A 139 16.62 -5.87 5.70
N SER A 140 16.98 -4.78 5.02
CA SER A 140 18.37 -4.48 4.66
C SER A 140 19.28 -4.36 5.88
N GLY A 141 18.80 -3.73 6.95
CA GLY A 141 19.53 -3.65 8.21
C GLY A 141 19.77 -5.02 8.82
N LYS A 142 18.71 -5.85 8.91
CA LYS A 142 18.83 -7.21 9.43
C LYS A 142 19.71 -8.11 8.55
N PHE A 143 19.66 -7.91 7.23
CA PHE A 143 20.52 -8.61 6.29
C PHE A 143 22.00 -8.34 6.56
N LYS A 144 22.36 -7.08 6.80
CA LYS A 144 23.73 -6.67 7.16
C LYS A 144 24.15 -7.17 8.54
N GLU A 145 23.24 -7.22 9.50
CA GLU A 145 23.53 -7.83 10.81
C GLU A 145 23.86 -9.32 10.70
N CYS A 146 23.19 -10.04 9.78
CA CYS A 146 23.41 -11.48 9.58
C CYS A 146 24.65 -11.79 8.71
N ASN A 147 24.93 -10.95 7.72
CA ASN A 147 25.94 -11.24 6.69
C ASN A 147 27.15 -10.30 6.72
N GLY A 148 27.20 -9.32 7.63
CA GLY A 148 28.24 -8.29 7.71
C GLY A 148 27.80 -6.92 7.19
N PRO A 149 28.42 -5.83 7.68
CA PRO A 149 27.98 -4.45 7.41
C PRO A 149 28.06 -4.03 5.93
N ASP A 150 29.02 -4.59 5.20
CA ASP A 150 29.26 -4.29 3.78
C ASP A 150 28.46 -5.17 2.83
N SER A 151 27.71 -6.15 3.36
CA SER A 151 26.91 -7.07 2.56
C SER A 151 25.75 -6.34 1.89
N ASP A 152 25.59 -6.61 0.59
CA ASP A 152 24.54 -6.02 -0.23
C ASP A 152 23.31 -6.95 -0.31
N PRO A 153 22.13 -6.58 0.23
CA PRO A 153 20.92 -7.37 0.09
C PRO A 153 20.43 -7.50 -1.36
N ALA A 154 20.89 -6.64 -2.27
CA ALA A 154 20.59 -6.76 -3.70
C ALA A 154 21.44 -7.80 -4.42
N SER A 155 22.41 -8.44 -3.75
CA SER A 155 23.23 -9.50 -4.34
C SER A 155 22.51 -10.86 -4.47
N GLN A 156 21.44 -11.08 -3.72
CA GLN A 156 20.76 -12.38 -3.68
C GLN A 156 19.23 -12.25 -3.59
N ASP A 157 18.56 -13.39 -3.75
CA ASP A 157 17.13 -13.50 -3.48
C ASP A 157 16.79 -13.21 -2.02
N ILE A 158 15.52 -12.89 -1.77
CA ILE A 158 15.03 -12.62 -0.42
C ILE A 158 15.28 -13.84 0.48
N ASP A 159 16.09 -13.63 1.50
CA ASP A 159 16.42 -14.59 2.52
C ASP A 159 15.24 -14.73 3.49
N VAL A 160 14.74 -15.96 3.61
CA VAL A 160 13.59 -16.30 4.45
C VAL A 160 13.87 -16.09 5.93
N MET A 161 15.09 -16.35 6.40
CA MET A 161 15.49 -16.21 7.79
C MET A 161 15.60 -14.74 8.15
N VAL A 162 16.26 -13.93 7.31
CA VAL A 162 16.31 -12.47 7.48
C VAL A 162 14.90 -11.86 7.45
N SER A 163 14.02 -12.36 6.57
CA SER A 163 12.63 -11.92 6.55
C SER A 163 11.84 -12.29 7.81
N LEU A 164 12.12 -13.44 8.45
CA LEU A 164 11.48 -13.82 9.70
C LEU A 164 12.03 -12.99 10.87
N MET A 165 13.35 -12.77 10.91
CA MET A 165 14.01 -11.97 11.94
C MET A 165 13.61 -10.50 11.89
N SER A 166 13.41 -9.92 10.71
CA SER A 166 13.07 -8.49 10.56
C SER A 166 11.65 -8.12 11.01
N GLY A 167 10.76 -9.08 11.32
CA GLY A 167 9.37 -8.75 11.63
C GLY A 167 8.59 -9.83 12.37
N GLU A 168 9.27 -10.46 13.34
CA GLU A 168 8.73 -11.43 14.29
C GLU A 168 7.96 -12.58 13.64
N GLY A 169 8.51 -13.12 12.56
CA GLY A 169 7.93 -14.22 11.81
C GLY A 169 6.69 -13.84 10.98
N LYS A 170 5.74 -14.79 10.87
CA LYS A 170 4.48 -14.59 10.14
C LYS A 170 3.40 -14.01 11.07
N LYS A 171 2.79 -12.90 10.67
CA LYS A 171 1.61 -12.32 11.34
C LYS A 171 0.41 -12.39 10.39
N GLY A 172 -0.70 -12.96 10.85
CA GLY A 172 -1.87 -13.22 9.98
C GLY A 172 -1.54 -14.10 8.76
N GLY A 173 -0.57 -15.01 8.91
CA GLY A 173 -0.08 -15.88 7.84
C GLY A 173 0.90 -15.24 6.84
N ARG A 174 1.28 -13.96 7.03
CA ARG A 174 2.13 -13.21 6.10
C ARG A 174 3.50 -12.84 6.68
N LEU A 175 4.54 -12.99 5.86
CA LEU A 175 5.87 -12.47 6.16
C LEU A 175 5.89 -10.94 6.17
N TYR A 176 6.85 -10.37 6.88
CA TYR A 176 7.01 -8.91 6.93
C TYR A 176 7.53 -8.35 5.61
N VAL A 177 8.46 -9.08 4.99
CA VAL A 177 9.06 -8.82 3.67
C VAL A 177 8.98 -10.12 2.85
N GLY A 178 8.96 -10.04 1.51
CA GLY A 178 8.98 -11.25 0.67
C GLY A 178 7.75 -12.17 0.72
N ASP A 179 6.63 -11.72 1.30
CA ASP A 179 5.38 -12.48 1.28
C ASP A 179 4.93 -12.77 -0.17
N GLY A 180 4.65 -14.04 -0.47
CA GLY A 180 4.32 -14.50 -1.82
C GLY A 180 5.51 -14.64 -2.78
N ALA A 181 6.73 -14.29 -2.36
CA ALA A 181 7.96 -14.54 -3.11
C ALA A 181 8.62 -15.87 -2.69
N ILE A 182 8.53 -16.20 -1.40
CA ILE A 182 9.08 -17.43 -0.82
C ILE A 182 7.99 -18.50 -0.77
N ARG A 183 8.31 -19.72 -1.19
CA ARG A 183 7.36 -20.84 -1.17
C ARG A 183 7.01 -21.16 0.29
N LYS A 184 5.73 -21.38 0.58
CA LYS A 184 5.25 -21.60 1.96
C LYS A 184 5.97 -22.72 2.71
N LYS A 185 6.35 -23.79 2.00
CA LYS A 185 7.07 -24.95 2.55
C LYS A 185 8.50 -24.64 2.97
N ASP A 186 9.12 -23.64 2.35
CA ASP A 186 10.51 -23.23 2.63
C ASP A 186 10.58 -22.22 3.79
N ILE A 187 9.43 -21.84 4.37
CA ILE A 187 9.37 -20.89 5.48
C ILE A 187 9.31 -21.65 6.80
N PRO A 188 10.39 -21.65 7.61
CA PRO A 188 10.39 -22.31 8.90
C PRO A 188 9.44 -21.63 9.88
N LYS A 189 9.06 -22.37 10.93
CA LYS A 189 8.25 -21.83 12.03
C LYS A 189 9.11 -20.89 12.88
N LEU A 190 8.50 -19.82 13.40
CA LEU A 190 9.18 -18.87 14.29
C LEU A 190 9.76 -19.55 15.54
N ALA A 191 9.08 -20.56 16.09
CA ALA A 191 9.58 -21.33 17.22
C ALA A 191 10.89 -22.08 16.90
N HIS A 192 11.02 -22.60 15.68
CA HIS A 192 12.25 -23.24 15.24
C HIS A 192 13.39 -22.22 15.13
N LEU A 193 13.12 -21.06 14.50
CA LEU A 193 14.08 -19.96 14.44
C LEU A 193 14.57 -19.57 15.84
N ARG A 194 13.66 -19.35 16.80
CA ARG A 194 13.99 -19.01 18.19
C ARG A 194 14.84 -20.08 18.88
N ALA A 195 14.60 -21.36 18.59
CA ALA A 195 15.39 -22.46 19.17
C ALA A 195 16.81 -22.55 18.58
N THR A 196 16.98 -22.11 17.33
CA THR A 196 18.28 -22.16 16.62
C THR A 196 19.10 -20.88 16.78
N THR A 197 18.48 -19.76 17.17
CA THR A 197 19.18 -18.49 17.40
C THR A 197 19.86 -18.50 18.76
N SER A 198 21.18 -18.35 18.79
CA SER A 198 21.95 -18.18 20.03
C SER A 198 21.75 -16.78 20.62
N SER A 199 22.04 -16.60 21.92
CA SER A 199 22.00 -15.29 22.58
C SER A 199 22.99 -14.27 22.00
N SER A 200 24.04 -14.74 21.33
CA SER A 200 25.03 -13.94 20.60
C SER A 200 24.66 -13.67 19.13
N GLY A 201 23.59 -14.30 18.62
CA GLY A 201 23.15 -14.17 17.24
C GLY A 201 22.27 -12.93 16.99
N PRO A 202 21.99 -12.62 15.71
CA PRO A 202 21.12 -11.51 15.35
C PRO A 202 19.75 -11.59 16.02
N ALA A 203 19.29 -10.46 16.59
CA ALA A 203 18.04 -10.44 17.33
C ALA A 203 16.83 -10.53 16.39
N ILE A 204 15.74 -11.18 16.86
CA ILE A 204 14.45 -11.16 16.17
C ILE A 204 13.74 -9.86 16.51
N GLU A 205 13.57 -9.00 15.51
CA GLU A 205 12.91 -7.70 15.64
C GLU A 205 11.41 -7.84 15.76
N ARG A 206 10.84 -6.98 16.62
CA ARG A 206 9.39 -6.82 16.69
C ARG A 206 8.91 -6.09 15.45
N ARG A 207 7.80 -6.59 14.90
CA ARG A 207 7.14 -5.89 13.79
C ARG A 207 6.59 -4.55 14.28
N PRO A 208 6.93 -3.42 13.63
CA PRO A 208 6.33 -2.12 13.93
C PRO A 208 4.81 -2.23 13.89
N GLN A 209 4.15 -1.76 14.95
CA GLN A 209 2.70 -1.72 14.99
C GLN A 209 2.26 -0.42 14.34
N PRO A 210 1.28 -0.45 13.41
CA PRO A 210 0.82 0.76 12.71
C PRO A 210 0.40 1.91 13.62
N GLY A 211 -0.04 1.62 14.86
CA GLY A 211 -0.38 2.64 15.85
C GLY A 211 0.83 3.36 16.45
N LEU A 212 1.99 2.72 16.58
CA LEU A 212 3.19 3.33 17.15
C LEU A 212 3.89 4.28 16.17
N ASP A 213 3.98 3.91 14.88
CA ASP A 213 4.57 4.80 13.87
C ASP A 213 3.72 6.08 13.69
N MET A 214 2.39 5.96 13.81
CA MET A 214 1.49 7.11 13.76
C MET A 214 1.70 8.03 14.97
N LEU A 215 1.90 7.48 16.17
CA LEU A 215 2.20 8.25 17.39
C LEU A 215 3.55 8.97 17.30
N HIS A 216 4.62 8.30 16.86
CA HIS A 216 5.92 8.95 16.65
C HIS A 216 5.84 10.07 15.61
N GLN A 217 5.07 9.87 14.54
CA GLN A 217 4.87 10.91 13.53
C GLN A 217 4.09 12.10 14.10
N PHE A 218 3.09 11.86 14.96
CA PHE A 218 2.38 12.91 15.68
C PHE A 218 3.29 13.65 16.66
N GLU A 219 4.18 12.97 17.40
CA GLU A 219 5.16 13.61 18.29
C GLU A 219 6.10 14.55 17.54
N VAL A 220 6.60 14.13 16.37
CA VAL A 220 7.46 14.98 15.53
C VAL A 220 6.71 16.20 15.01
N TYR A 221 5.47 16.04 14.53
CA TYR A 221 4.64 17.18 14.11
C TYR A 221 4.31 18.11 15.26
N PHE A 222 4.04 17.56 16.45
CA PHE A 222 3.75 18.32 17.65
C PHE A 222 4.97 19.12 18.12
N ALA A 223 6.16 18.52 18.11
CA ALA A 223 7.42 19.21 18.44
C ALA A 223 7.74 20.34 17.45
N LEU A 224 7.54 20.11 16.14
CA LEU A 224 7.70 21.14 15.10
C LEU A 224 6.71 22.29 15.27
N LEU A 225 5.46 21.98 15.61
CA LEU A 225 4.44 23.00 15.87
C LEU A 225 4.79 23.85 17.10
N ILE A 226 5.22 23.22 18.20
CA ILE A 226 5.69 23.93 19.40
C ILE A 226 6.85 24.86 19.04
N PHE A 227 7.83 24.37 18.27
CA PHE A 227 8.99 25.17 17.87
C PHE A 227 8.59 26.39 17.01
N LEU A 228 7.67 26.20 16.05
CA LEU A 228 7.13 27.28 15.21
C LEU A 228 6.35 28.31 16.02
N VAL A 229 5.51 27.86 16.95
CA VAL A 229 4.73 28.76 17.83
C VAL A 229 5.67 29.56 18.73
N ALA A 230 6.68 28.92 19.34
CA ALA A 230 7.67 29.61 20.16
C ALA A 230 8.44 30.68 19.36
N ARG A 231 8.85 30.36 18.12
CA ARG A 231 9.51 31.31 17.21
C ARG A 231 8.62 32.50 16.84
N LEU A 232 7.32 32.26 16.60
CA LEU A 232 6.37 33.34 16.29
C LEU A 232 6.13 34.25 17.49
N GLN A 233 6.05 33.69 18.70
CA GLN A 233 5.91 34.47 19.93
C GLN A 233 7.14 35.35 20.18
N GLU A 234 8.34 34.81 19.97
CA GLU A 234 9.61 35.53 20.07
C GLU A 234 9.66 36.72 19.08
N GLN A 235 9.28 36.51 17.82
CA GLN A 235 9.22 37.59 16.83
C GLN A 235 8.15 38.65 17.15
N ASN A 236 6.99 38.25 17.66
CA ASN A 236 5.94 39.20 18.05
C ASN A 236 6.36 40.05 19.26
N LYS A 237 7.10 39.48 20.20
CA LYS A 237 7.64 40.21 21.35
C LYS A 237 8.67 41.26 20.90
N LEU A 238 9.60 40.87 20.02
CA LEU A 238 10.59 41.80 19.44
C LEU A 238 9.95 42.92 18.62
N ARG A 239 8.77 42.70 18.03
CA ARG A 239 7.99 43.73 17.29
C ARG A 239 7.18 44.66 18.19
N GLN A 240 6.92 44.29 19.45
CA GLN A 240 6.23 45.14 20.41
C GLN A 240 7.19 46.00 21.25
N GLU A 241 8.46 45.62 21.28
CA GLU A 241 9.54 46.32 21.99
C GLU A 241 10.36 47.27 21.07
N ALA A 242 10.03 47.33 19.77
CA ALA A 242 10.63 48.22 18.76
C ALA A 242 9.62 49.30 18.32
#